data_AF-A0AAD9A0T5-F1
#
_entry.id   AF-A0AAD9A0T5-F1
#
_cell.length_a   1.000
_cell.length_b   1.000
_cell.length_c   1.000
_cell.angle_alpha   90.00
_cell.angle_beta   90.00
_cell.angle_gamma   90.00
#
_symmetry.space_group_name_H-M   'P 1'
#
loop_
_entity.id
_entity.type
_entity.pdbx_description
1 polymer ?
#
loop_
_entity_poly.entity_id
_entity_poly.type
_entity_poly.pdbx_seq_one_letter_code
_entity_poly.pdbx_strand_id
1 'polypeptide(L)'
;MHEIITLQLGELSNYAATHFWNTQESYFTYSAEDESPVNHNVHWRPGVALDGSETFLPRTIIYDLKGGFGSLRKINALYDASDESAPTHLWEGSAHVHKQPEIEQSAYQQSLDLGAPAPTLKPSDVRYWSDFSRVFYHPKSLNQLYDYELNSSIMPFDKWSLGKELFDGLDREHDIVDRDFRPFIEEADQTQGFQIVTTIDDAWGGFATEYIQRLRDEYGKTPIWVWGLQAPAPGLMIVRAPNLDSWVASSSWQPD
;
A
#
# COMPACT_ATOMS: atom_id res chain seq x y z
N MET A 1 -15.28 0.61 18.66
CA MET A 1 -15.09 1.16 17.30
C MET A 1 -15.20 -0.01 16.34
N HIS A 2 -15.03 0.18 15.04
CA HIS A 2 -15.33 -0.85 14.04
C HIS A 2 -14.19 -0.97 13.03
N GLU A 3 -12.98 -1.20 13.54
CA GLU A 3 -11.75 -1.06 12.77
C GLU A 3 -11.54 -2.20 11.76
N ILE A 4 -11.02 -1.86 10.58
CA ILE A 4 -10.63 -2.80 9.53
C ILE A 4 -9.14 -2.63 9.24
N ILE A 5 -8.40 -3.73 9.26
CA ILE A 5 -6.96 -3.76 8.92
C ILE A 5 -6.81 -4.26 7.49
N THR A 6 -6.07 -3.50 6.68
CA THR A 6 -5.90 -3.77 5.24
C THR A 6 -4.50 -4.30 4.92
N LEU A 7 -4.40 -5.51 4.39
CA LEU A 7 -3.18 -6.08 3.80
C LEU A 7 -3.17 -5.83 2.29
N GLN A 8 -2.05 -5.30 1.78
CA GLN A 8 -1.81 -5.11 0.35
C GLN A 8 -0.61 -5.94 -0.05
N LEU A 9 -0.80 -6.87 -0.97
CA LEU A 9 0.19 -7.87 -1.35
C LEU A 9 0.52 -7.69 -2.84
N GLY A 10 1.65 -7.03 -3.10
CA GLY A 10 2.23 -6.89 -4.42
C GLY A 10 1.85 -5.64 -5.20
N GLU A 11 2.58 -5.42 -6.29
CA GLU A 11 2.54 -4.18 -7.08
C GLU A 11 1.12 -3.82 -7.54
N LEU A 12 0.41 -4.72 -8.24
CA LEU A 12 -0.93 -4.41 -8.77
C LEU A 12 -1.94 -4.12 -7.65
N SER A 13 -1.81 -4.83 -6.52
CA SER A 13 -2.58 -4.58 -5.32
C SER A 13 -2.32 -3.18 -4.77
N ASN A 14 -1.04 -2.80 -4.66
CA ASN A 14 -0.63 -1.50 -4.16
C ASN A 14 -1.11 -0.35 -5.06
N TYR A 15 -1.09 -0.52 -6.39
CA TYR A 15 -1.70 0.45 -7.31
C TYR A 15 -3.21 0.64 -7.06
N ALA A 16 -3.97 -0.45 -6.98
CA ALA A 16 -5.41 -0.39 -6.75
C ALA A 16 -5.75 0.19 -5.36
N ALA A 17 -5.02 -0.24 -4.33
CA ALA A 17 -5.21 0.23 -2.96
C ALA A 17 -4.82 1.70 -2.79
N THR A 18 -3.81 2.20 -3.52
CA THR A 18 -3.46 3.63 -3.49
C THR A 18 -4.62 4.50 -3.97
N HIS A 19 -5.35 4.08 -5.02
CA HIS A 19 -6.58 4.77 -5.42
C HIS A 19 -7.65 4.73 -4.34
N PHE A 20 -7.82 3.59 -3.66
CA PHE A 20 -8.73 3.47 -2.52
C PHE A 20 -8.36 4.47 -1.42
N TRP A 21 -7.09 4.55 -1.01
CA TRP A 21 -6.64 5.46 0.04
C TRP A 21 -6.76 6.93 -0.35
N ASN A 22 -6.38 7.29 -1.58
CA ASN A 22 -6.53 8.66 -2.08
C ASN A 22 -8.00 9.09 -2.12
N THR A 23 -8.90 8.15 -2.45
CA THR A 23 -10.35 8.42 -2.44
C THR A 23 -10.85 8.59 -1.00
N GLN A 24 -10.42 7.71 -0.08
CA GLN A 24 -10.77 7.81 1.34
C GLN A 24 -10.29 9.12 1.97
N GLU A 25 -9.07 9.55 1.66
CA GLU A 25 -8.50 10.83 2.12
C GLU A 25 -9.30 12.02 1.57
N SER A 26 -9.75 11.96 0.31
CA SER A 26 -10.56 13.03 -0.29
C SER A 26 -11.91 13.27 0.39
N TYR A 27 -12.39 12.30 1.18
CA TYR A 27 -13.62 12.42 1.96
C TYR A 27 -13.39 13.04 3.33
N PHE A 28 -12.17 13.42 3.69
CA PHE A 28 -11.90 14.07 4.97
C PHE A 28 -12.56 15.45 4.98
N THR A 29 -13.45 15.66 5.95
CA THR A 29 -14.11 16.95 6.14
C THR A 29 -13.40 17.71 7.24
N TYR A 30 -13.00 18.95 6.95
CA TYR A 30 -12.33 19.85 7.88
C TYR A 30 -13.26 20.96 8.39
N SER A 31 -14.48 21.04 7.86
CA SER A 31 -15.52 21.99 8.26
C SER A 31 -16.62 21.27 9.04
N ALA A 32 -17.26 21.97 9.97
CA ALA A 32 -18.37 21.41 10.76
C ALA A 32 -19.68 21.26 9.95
N GLU A 33 -19.72 21.77 8.72
CA GLU A 33 -20.90 21.81 7.86
C GLU A 33 -20.92 20.66 6.84
N ASP A 34 -19.76 20.02 6.61
CA ASP A 34 -19.61 18.92 5.66
C ASP A 34 -19.70 17.55 6.37
N GLU A 35 -20.73 16.76 6.02
CA GLU A 35 -20.83 15.36 6.45
C GLU A 35 -20.03 14.45 5.51
N SER A 36 -19.06 13.72 6.06
CA SER A 36 -18.33 12.71 5.30
C SER A 36 -19.24 11.53 4.93
N PRO A 37 -19.18 11.02 3.68
CA PRO A 37 -19.92 9.83 3.27
C PRO A 37 -19.42 8.54 3.95
N VAL A 38 -18.24 8.57 4.57
CA VAL A 38 -17.60 7.41 5.21
C VAL A 38 -17.11 7.76 6.62
N ASN A 39 -17.13 6.77 7.52
CA ASN A 39 -16.52 6.90 8.83
C ASN A 39 -15.01 6.61 8.74
N HIS A 40 -14.18 7.65 8.81
CA HIS A 40 -12.73 7.51 8.66
C HIS A 40 -12.09 6.65 9.76
N ASN A 41 -12.65 6.64 10.98
CA ASN A 41 -12.10 5.87 12.11
C ASN A 41 -12.09 4.34 11.88
N VAL A 42 -12.80 3.85 10.86
CA VAL A 42 -12.81 2.43 10.46
C VAL A 42 -11.45 2.02 9.87
N HIS A 43 -10.94 2.78 8.91
CA HIS A 43 -9.72 2.44 8.17
C HIS A 43 -8.51 3.28 8.58
N TRP A 44 -8.73 4.37 9.31
CA TRP A 44 -7.69 5.31 9.69
C TRP A 44 -7.45 5.26 11.19
N ARG A 45 -6.25 5.69 11.58
CA ARG A 45 -5.87 5.94 12.96
C ARG A 45 -5.25 7.34 13.07
N PRO A 46 -5.46 8.03 14.20
CA PRO A 46 -4.78 9.30 14.44
C PRO A 46 -3.27 9.08 14.57
N GLY A 47 -2.51 10.05 14.10
CA GLY A 47 -1.06 10.15 14.20
C GLY A 47 -0.66 11.62 14.41
N VAL A 48 0.61 11.85 14.69
CA VAL A 48 1.16 13.19 14.86
C VAL A 48 2.25 13.40 13.83
N ALA A 49 2.17 14.51 13.10
CA ALA A 49 3.16 14.89 12.12
C ALA A 49 4.42 15.51 12.75
N LEU A 50 5.52 15.66 12.00
CA LEU A 50 6.76 16.27 12.53
C LEU A 50 6.56 17.68 13.06
N ASP A 51 5.64 18.43 12.44
CA ASP A 51 5.27 19.78 12.82
C ASP A 51 4.34 19.82 14.05
N GLY A 52 4.00 18.65 14.60
CA GLY A 52 3.08 18.49 15.73
C GLY A 52 1.61 18.57 15.35
N SER A 53 1.27 18.68 14.06
CA SER A 53 -0.11 18.65 13.61
C SER A 53 -0.71 17.24 13.69
N GLU A 54 -2.02 17.16 13.90
CA GLU A 54 -2.74 15.90 13.83
C GLU A 54 -2.78 15.43 12.38
N THR A 55 -2.37 14.19 12.15
CA THR A 55 -2.45 13.52 10.86
C THR A 55 -3.21 12.21 11.02
N PHE A 56 -3.64 11.62 9.92
CA PHE A 56 -4.27 10.31 9.94
C PHE A 56 -3.44 9.35 9.09
N LEU A 57 -3.23 8.16 9.63
CA LEU A 57 -2.49 7.09 8.98
C LEU A 57 -3.45 5.94 8.65
N PRO A 58 -3.37 5.34 7.45
CA PRO A 58 -4.14 4.14 7.15
C PRO A 58 -3.73 2.97 8.05
N ARG A 59 -4.71 2.18 8.51
CA ARG A 59 -4.49 0.88 9.19
C ARG A 59 -4.17 -0.19 8.15
N THR A 60 -2.99 -0.07 7.56
CA THR A 60 -2.59 -0.92 6.44
C THR A 60 -1.19 -1.48 6.60
N ILE A 61 -0.98 -2.66 6.04
CA ILE A 61 0.30 -3.35 5.93
C ILE A 61 0.49 -3.66 4.45
N ILE A 62 1.61 -3.23 3.89
CA ILE A 62 1.92 -3.20 2.47
C ILE A 62 3.17 -4.02 2.26
N TYR A 63 3.05 -5.07 1.46
CA TYR A 63 4.17 -5.88 0.98
C TYR A 63 4.46 -5.56 -0.47
N ASP A 64 5.74 -5.37 -0.77
CA ASP A 64 6.21 -5.24 -2.14
C ASP A 64 7.63 -5.77 -2.26
N LEU A 65 8.04 -6.08 -3.50
CA LEU A 65 9.39 -6.55 -3.79
C LEU A 65 10.42 -5.42 -3.66
N LYS A 66 11.68 -5.82 -3.67
CA LYS A 66 12.78 -4.86 -3.78
C LYS A 66 12.58 -4.00 -5.03
N GLY A 67 12.59 -2.68 -4.83
CA GLY A 67 12.33 -1.70 -5.88
C GLY A 67 10.86 -1.28 -6.07
N GLY A 68 9.88 -1.95 -5.43
CA GLY A 68 8.45 -1.65 -5.63
C GLY A 68 7.94 -0.37 -4.97
N PHE A 69 8.56 0.07 -3.87
CA PHE A 69 8.14 1.27 -3.13
C PHE A 69 8.53 2.59 -3.84
N GLY A 70 9.34 2.55 -4.89
CA GLY A 70 9.75 3.75 -5.63
C GLY A 70 10.49 4.76 -4.76
N SER A 71 10.04 6.02 -4.78
CA SER A 71 10.60 7.11 -3.95
C SER A 71 10.08 7.10 -2.50
N LEU A 72 9.11 6.23 -2.18
CA LEU A 72 8.56 6.12 -0.83
C LEU A 72 9.61 5.45 0.08
N ARG A 73 10.17 6.24 0.99
CA ARG A 73 11.13 5.74 1.99
C ARG A 73 10.37 4.86 3.00
N LYS A 74 10.99 3.74 3.41
CA LYS A 74 10.51 2.92 4.55
C LYS A 74 10.41 3.74 5.85
N ILE A 75 11.19 4.82 5.92
CA ILE A 75 11.16 5.82 6.98
C ILE A 75 10.57 7.08 6.34
N ASN A 76 9.29 7.35 6.57
CA ASN A 76 8.71 8.64 6.26
C ASN A 76 9.55 9.75 6.89
N ALA A 77 9.54 10.94 6.28
CA ALA A 77 10.08 12.16 6.90
C ALA A 77 9.60 12.33 8.36
N LEU A 78 8.40 11.81 8.69
CA LEU A 78 7.79 11.69 10.02
C LEU A 78 8.66 11.05 11.12
N TYR A 79 9.66 10.23 10.79
CA TYR A 79 10.47 9.49 11.75
C TYR A 79 11.98 9.59 11.50
N ASP A 80 12.42 10.68 10.84
CA ASP A 80 13.82 10.93 10.46
C ASP A 80 14.80 11.11 11.65
N ALA A 81 14.38 10.81 12.88
CA ALA A 81 15.09 11.16 14.11
C ALA A 81 15.92 10.00 14.74
N SER A 82 15.91 8.78 14.21
CA SER A 82 16.68 7.69 14.83
C SER A 82 17.09 6.60 13.84
N ASP A 83 18.34 6.67 13.36
CA ASP A 83 19.27 5.53 13.21
C ASP A 83 20.35 5.78 12.12
N GLU A 84 21.04 6.92 12.19
CA GLU A 84 22.39 7.04 11.61
C GLU A 84 23.47 7.00 12.71
N SER A 85 23.38 6.04 13.64
CA SER A 85 24.61 5.62 14.33
C SER A 85 25.37 4.72 13.36
N ALA A 86 26.33 5.30 12.64
CA ALA A 86 27.26 4.57 11.79
C ALA A 86 27.80 3.33 12.54
N PRO A 87 27.80 2.14 11.94
CA PRO A 87 28.31 0.95 12.61
C PRO A 87 29.78 1.18 12.95
N THR A 88 30.11 1.13 14.24
CA THR A 88 31.48 1.23 14.75
C THR A 88 32.35 0.22 14.01
N HIS A 89 33.24 0.72 13.16
CA HIS A 89 34.09 -0.07 12.27
C HIS A 89 34.93 -1.09 13.07
N LEU A 90 34.57 -2.36 13.01
CA LEU A 90 35.32 -3.49 13.57
C LEU A 90 36.32 -4.11 12.58
N TRP A 91 36.40 -3.61 11.33
CA TRP A 91 37.24 -4.14 10.26
C TRP A 91 38.24 -3.08 9.76
N GLU A 92 39.54 -3.39 9.81
CA GLU A 92 40.65 -2.56 9.33
C GLU A 92 40.85 -2.67 7.79
N GLY A 93 39.76 -2.54 7.03
CA GLY A 93 39.78 -2.54 5.57
C GLY A 93 38.95 -1.38 5.02
N SER A 94 39.43 -0.71 3.97
CA SER A 94 38.66 0.31 3.26
C SER A 94 37.47 -0.33 2.54
N ALA A 95 36.33 -0.40 3.23
CA ALA A 95 35.08 -0.85 2.65
C ALA A 95 34.58 0.17 1.63
N HIS A 96 34.57 -0.20 0.34
CA HIS A 96 33.90 0.58 -0.68
C HIS A 96 32.41 0.24 -0.65
N VAL A 97 31.61 1.11 -0.02
CA VAL A 97 30.16 0.99 -0.01
C VAL A 97 29.62 1.52 -1.33
N HIS A 98 29.13 0.62 -2.19
CA HIS A 98 28.40 0.98 -3.40
C HIS A 98 26.91 1.11 -3.07
N LYS A 99 26.41 2.35 -2.99
CA LYS A 99 24.98 2.64 -2.79
C LYS A 99 24.30 2.82 -4.15
N GLN A 100 23.16 2.18 -4.35
CA GLN A 100 22.31 2.40 -5.53
C GLN A 100 21.86 3.87 -5.56
N PRO A 101 21.78 4.53 -6.74
CA PRO A 101 21.22 5.88 -6.83
C PRO A 101 19.80 5.91 -6.27
N GLU A 102 19.50 6.98 -5.55
CA GLU A 102 18.17 7.21 -4.98
C GLU A 102 17.14 7.43 -6.09
N ILE A 103 15.92 6.91 -5.89
CA ILE A 103 14.82 7.13 -6.83
C ILE A 103 14.26 8.51 -6.57
N GLU A 104 14.48 9.41 -7.53
CA GLU A 104 13.95 10.78 -7.49
C GLU A 104 12.43 10.79 -7.37
N GLN A 105 11.90 11.64 -6.50
CA GLN A 105 10.45 11.86 -6.36
C GLN A 105 9.83 12.35 -7.66
N SER A 106 8.58 11.96 -7.92
CA SER A 106 7.81 12.48 -9.05
C SER A 106 7.54 13.98 -8.88
N ALA A 107 7.35 14.71 -9.99
CA ALA A 107 6.98 16.12 -9.96
C ALA A 107 5.63 16.35 -9.24
N TYR A 108 4.76 15.34 -9.26
CA TYR A 108 3.51 15.33 -8.51
C TYR A 108 3.78 15.31 -7.00
N GLN A 109 4.63 14.40 -6.51
CA GLN A 109 4.95 14.35 -5.09
C GLN A 109 5.67 15.59 -4.58
N GLN A 110 6.62 16.12 -5.35
CA GLN A 110 7.29 17.38 -5.01
C GLN A 110 6.28 18.53 -4.88
N SER A 111 5.23 18.55 -5.72
CA SER A 111 4.19 19.58 -5.63
C SER A 111 3.32 19.40 -4.38
N LEU A 112 3.00 18.16 -4.01
CA LEU A 112 2.25 17.86 -2.78
C LEU A 112 3.03 18.25 -1.52
N ASP A 113 4.32 17.89 -1.45
CA ASP A 113 5.20 18.24 -0.33
C ASP A 113 5.33 19.76 -0.14
N LEU A 114 5.28 20.53 -1.23
CA LEU A 114 5.33 22.00 -1.22
C LEU A 114 3.96 22.67 -1.01
N GLY A 115 2.86 21.90 -0.96
CA GLY A 115 1.50 22.45 -0.95
C GLY A 115 1.16 23.25 -2.21
N ALA A 116 1.88 23.02 -3.30
CA ALA A 116 1.70 23.69 -4.60
C ALA A 116 0.61 22.98 -5.43
N PRO A 117 -0.02 23.66 -6.41
CA PRO A 117 -0.97 23.02 -7.30
C PRO A 117 -0.29 21.88 -8.07
N ALA A 118 -0.71 20.65 -7.79
CA ALA A 118 -0.12 19.46 -8.37
C ALA A 118 -0.47 19.33 -9.87
N PRO A 119 0.48 18.91 -10.72
CA PRO A 119 0.23 18.69 -12.14
C PRO A 119 -0.77 17.55 -12.35
N THR A 120 -1.56 17.62 -13.42
CA THR A 120 -2.43 16.50 -13.82
C THR A 120 -1.57 15.32 -14.29
N LEU A 121 -1.64 14.22 -13.56
CA LEU A 121 -0.90 13.00 -13.85
C LEU A 121 -1.37 12.34 -15.15
N LYS A 122 -0.43 12.01 -16.03
CA LYS A 122 -0.65 11.09 -17.15
C LYS A 122 -0.09 9.71 -16.80
N PRO A 123 -0.57 8.63 -17.44
CA PRO A 123 -0.02 7.30 -17.23
C PRO A 123 1.50 7.19 -17.48
N SER A 124 2.05 8.04 -18.36
CA SER A 124 3.50 8.10 -18.62
C SER A 124 4.33 8.65 -17.46
N ASP A 125 3.68 9.37 -16.54
CA ASP A 125 4.35 10.10 -15.46
C ASP A 125 4.47 9.24 -14.19
N VAL A 126 3.75 8.11 -14.14
CA VAL A 126 3.69 7.19 -13.00
C VAL A 126 4.61 6.01 -13.25
N ARG A 127 5.64 5.85 -12.39
CA ARG A 127 6.58 4.72 -12.44
C ARG A 127 6.29 3.71 -11.33
N TYR A 128 5.83 4.21 -10.18
CA TYR A 128 5.52 3.42 -9.00
C TYR A 128 4.14 3.79 -8.46
N TRP A 129 3.51 2.87 -7.73
CA TRP A 129 2.23 3.15 -7.05
C TRP A 129 2.35 4.31 -6.05
N SER A 130 3.53 4.51 -5.48
CA SER A 130 3.80 5.61 -4.56
C SER A 130 3.89 6.98 -5.23
N ASP A 131 4.09 7.07 -6.56
CA ASP A 131 4.28 8.35 -7.26
C ASP A 131 3.01 9.22 -7.25
N PHE A 132 1.85 8.65 -6.95
CA PHE A 132 0.56 9.35 -6.86
C PHE A 132 -0.15 9.15 -5.51
N SER A 133 0.53 8.56 -4.51
CA SER A 133 -0.05 8.40 -3.18
C SER A 133 -0.13 9.75 -2.47
N ARG A 134 -1.30 10.10 -1.94
CA ARG A 134 -1.52 11.34 -1.17
C ARG A 134 -1.41 11.12 0.33
N VAL A 135 -1.26 9.87 0.75
CA VAL A 135 -1.44 9.47 2.14
C VAL A 135 -0.09 9.11 2.77
N PHE A 136 0.04 9.44 4.06
CA PHE A 136 1.20 9.03 4.84
C PHE A 136 0.96 7.65 5.45
N TYR A 137 1.90 6.73 5.26
CA TYR A 137 1.84 5.39 5.86
C TYR A 137 2.65 5.33 7.16
N HIS A 138 2.35 4.41 8.05
CA HIS A 138 3.25 4.21 9.18
C HIS A 138 4.53 3.47 8.74
N PRO A 139 5.72 3.69 9.37
CA PRO A 139 6.92 2.94 9.00
C PRO A 139 6.76 1.41 9.09
N LYS A 140 5.98 0.92 10.07
CA LYS A 140 5.65 -0.52 10.17
C LYS A 140 4.66 -1.01 9.11
N SER A 141 4.00 -0.10 8.38
CA SER A 141 3.14 -0.47 7.26
C SER A 141 3.94 -0.91 6.03
N LEU A 142 5.20 -0.51 5.88
CA LEU A 142 5.97 -0.70 4.65
C LEU A 142 6.94 -1.88 4.78
N ASN A 143 6.56 -3.03 4.23
CA ASN A 143 7.32 -4.28 4.31
C ASN A 143 7.91 -4.67 2.95
N GLN A 144 9.18 -4.30 2.76
CA GLN A 144 9.95 -4.70 1.58
C GLN A 144 10.51 -6.11 1.71
N LEU A 145 10.25 -6.93 0.68
CA LEU A 145 10.80 -8.28 0.53
C LEU A 145 12.08 -8.22 -0.32
N TYR A 146 13.17 -8.80 0.17
CA TYR A 146 14.50 -8.63 -0.45
C TYR A 146 14.93 -9.81 -1.33
N ASP A 147 14.27 -10.96 -1.17
CA ASP A 147 14.56 -12.21 -1.89
C ASP A 147 14.31 -12.11 -3.39
N TYR A 148 13.39 -11.23 -3.79
CA TYR A 148 13.05 -10.97 -5.18
C TYR A 148 13.09 -9.47 -5.48
N GLU A 149 13.42 -9.16 -6.73
CA GLU A 149 13.45 -7.81 -7.27
C GLU A 149 12.31 -7.61 -8.27
N LEU A 150 11.68 -6.45 -8.21
CA LEU A 150 10.62 -6.09 -9.14
C LEU A 150 11.14 -6.10 -10.58
N ASN A 151 10.37 -6.69 -11.50
CA ASN A 151 10.73 -6.80 -12.93
C ASN A 151 12.04 -7.55 -13.21
N SER A 152 12.46 -8.46 -12.32
CA SER A 152 13.61 -9.34 -12.56
C SER A 152 13.38 -10.26 -13.76
N SER A 153 14.24 -10.15 -14.77
CA SER A 153 14.23 -11.02 -15.96
C SER A 153 14.84 -12.40 -15.70
N ILE A 154 15.65 -12.53 -14.64
CA ILE A 154 16.40 -13.75 -14.31
C ILE A 154 15.64 -14.60 -13.29
N MET A 155 15.01 -13.95 -12.31
CA MET A 155 14.27 -14.60 -11.23
C MET A 155 12.91 -13.90 -11.04
N PRO A 156 11.97 -14.10 -11.98
CA PRO A 156 10.64 -13.51 -11.89
C PRO A 156 9.84 -14.11 -10.72
N PHE A 157 9.08 -13.26 -10.04
CA PHE A 157 8.19 -13.65 -8.95
C PHE A 157 6.74 -13.79 -9.48
N ASP A 158 6.52 -14.77 -10.35
CA ASP A 158 5.29 -14.92 -11.14
C ASP A 158 4.56 -16.25 -10.89
N LYS A 159 5.19 -17.21 -10.22
CA LYS A 159 4.61 -18.52 -9.94
C LYS A 159 4.04 -18.62 -8.54
N TRP A 160 2.83 -19.14 -8.45
CA TRP A 160 2.13 -19.42 -7.19
C TRP A 160 3.01 -20.13 -6.14
N SER A 161 3.74 -21.17 -6.52
CA SER A 161 4.59 -21.94 -5.60
C SER A 161 5.71 -21.11 -4.98
N LEU A 162 6.31 -20.17 -5.72
CA LEU A 162 7.37 -19.30 -5.22
C LEU A 162 6.84 -18.38 -4.11
N GLY A 163 5.61 -17.91 -4.23
CA GLY A 163 4.96 -17.12 -3.20
C GLY A 163 4.73 -17.88 -1.91
N LYS A 164 4.32 -19.15 -2.00
CA LYS A 164 4.16 -20.03 -0.83
C LYS A 164 5.51 -20.25 -0.14
N GLU A 165 6.53 -20.63 -0.92
CA GLU A 165 7.88 -20.89 -0.41
C GLU A 165 8.49 -19.65 0.26
N LEU A 166 8.29 -18.47 -0.33
CA LEU A 166 8.75 -17.20 0.25
C LEU A 166 8.04 -16.92 1.58
N PHE A 167 6.72 -17.07 1.62
CA PHE A 167 5.95 -16.88 2.86
C PHE A 167 6.45 -17.82 3.96
N ASP A 168 6.57 -19.12 3.66
CA ASP A 168 7.01 -20.13 4.63
C ASP A 168 8.42 -19.84 5.16
N GLY A 169 9.33 -19.37 4.29
CA GLY A 169 10.68 -18.95 4.68
C GLY A 169 10.66 -17.77 5.65
N LEU A 170 9.95 -16.71 5.28
CA LEU A 170 9.84 -15.48 6.08
C LEU A 170 9.16 -15.72 7.42
N ASP A 171 8.07 -16.48 7.42
CA ASP A 171 7.32 -16.79 8.62
C ASP A 171 8.14 -17.64 9.59
N ARG A 172 8.87 -18.65 9.10
CA ARG A 172 9.77 -19.46 9.94
C ARG A 172 10.88 -18.63 10.58
N GLU A 173 11.39 -17.62 9.88
CA GLU A 173 12.55 -16.82 10.32
C GLU A 173 12.16 -15.61 11.17
N HIS A 174 10.99 -15.02 10.90
CA HIS A 174 10.61 -13.73 11.45
C HIS A 174 9.22 -13.66 12.05
N ASP A 175 8.41 -14.72 11.96
CA ASP A 175 7.00 -14.75 12.37
C ASP A 175 6.27 -13.50 11.84
N ILE A 176 6.16 -13.39 10.52
CA ILE A 176 5.74 -12.14 9.87
C ILE A 176 4.34 -11.69 10.28
N VAL A 177 3.46 -12.62 10.68
CA VAL A 177 2.14 -12.27 11.21
C VAL A 177 2.28 -11.63 12.58
N ASP A 178 3.09 -12.19 13.48
CA ASP A 178 3.36 -11.59 14.79
C ASP A 178 4.07 -10.22 14.65
N ARG A 179 5.12 -10.18 13.83
CA ARG A 179 5.97 -9.00 13.66
C ARG A 179 5.24 -7.83 13.00
N ASP A 180 4.53 -8.09 11.90
CA ASP A 180 3.99 -7.03 11.05
C ASP A 180 2.50 -6.78 11.29
N PHE A 181 1.72 -7.83 11.57
CA PHE A 181 0.26 -7.74 11.68
C PHE A 181 -0.22 -7.49 13.11
N ARG A 182 0.33 -8.20 14.11
CA ARG A 182 -0.09 -8.06 15.52
C ARG A 182 -0.09 -6.60 16.02
N PRO A 183 0.91 -5.74 15.71
CA PRO A 183 0.89 -4.36 16.20
C PRO A 183 -0.36 -3.58 15.78
N PHE A 184 -0.89 -3.82 14.57
CA PHE A 184 -2.10 -3.14 14.11
C PHE A 184 -3.37 -3.65 14.78
N ILE A 185 -3.39 -4.92 15.18
CA ILE A 185 -4.48 -5.53 15.95
C ILE A 185 -4.48 -5.00 17.38
N GLU A 186 -3.31 -4.94 18.02
CA GLU A 186 -3.17 -4.47 19.40
C GLU A 186 -3.55 -2.99 19.56
N GLU A 187 -3.33 -2.19 18.52
CA GLU A 187 -3.75 -0.79 18.46
C GLU A 187 -5.23 -0.58 18.10
N ALA A 188 -5.95 -1.64 17.72
CA ALA A 188 -7.37 -1.55 17.39
C ALA A 188 -8.24 -1.93 18.60
N ASP A 189 -9.19 -1.06 18.96
CA ASP A 189 -10.05 -1.32 20.12
C ASP A 189 -11.01 -2.47 19.84
N GLN A 190 -11.55 -2.53 18.62
CA GLN A 190 -12.51 -3.56 18.22
C GLN A 190 -12.41 -3.85 16.72
N THR A 191 -11.50 -4.77 16.38
CA THR A 191 -11.32 -5.20 15.00
C THR A 191 -12.57 -5.94 14.48
N GLN A 192 -13.15 -5.43 13.40
CA GLN A 192 -14.30 -6.03 12.74
C GLN A 192 -13.95 -7.01 11.64
N GLY A 193 -12.82 -6.81 10.96
CA GLY A 193 -12.49 -7.60 9.79
C GLY A 193 -11.12 -7.29 9.24
N PHE A 194 -10.62 -8.21 8.41
CA PHE A 194 -9.40 -8.02 7.65
C PHE A 194 -9.76 -7.87 6.17
N GLN A 195 -9.21 -6.85 5.54
CA GLN A 195 -9.30 -6.63 4.11
C GLN A 195 -7.97 -7.01 3.48
N ILE A 196 -7.96 -7.90 2.49
CA ILE A 196 -6.75 -8.30 1.77
C ILE A 196 -6.94 -7.93 0.32
N VAL A 197 -5.98 -7.21 -0.26
CA VAL A 197 -5.92 -6.90 -1.68
C VAL A 197 -4.71 -7.63 -2.24
N THR A 198 -4.91 -8.49 -3.22
CA THR A 198 -3.85 -9.34 -3.80
C THR A 198 -4.20 -9.72 -5.23
N THR A 199 -3.22 -10.09 -6.02
CA THR A 199 -3.43 -10.82 -7.27
C THR A 199 -3.79 -12.28 -7.04
N ILE A 200 -4.48 -12.91 -8.00
CA ILE A 200 -4.97 -14.30 -7.90
C ILE A 200 -4.20 -15.29 -8.79
N ASP A 201 -3.46 -14.79 -9.77
CA ASP A 201 -2.89 -15.57 -10.88
C ASP A 201 -1.36 -15.57 -10.92
N ASP A 202 -0.70 -15.11 -9.87
CA ASP A 202 0.76 -15.00 -9.76
C ASP A 202 1.30 -15.52 -8.40
N ALA A 203 2.57 -15.20 -8.11
CA ALA A 203 3.20 -15.55 -6.84
C ALA A 203 2.55 -14.87 -5.62
N TRP A 204 2.03 -13.64 -5.75
CA TRP A 204 1.37 -12.96 -4.64
C TRP A 204 0.08 -13.67 -4.23
N GLY A 205 -0.64 -14.30 -5.15
CA GLY A 205 -1.77 -15.18 -4.81
C GLY A 205 -1.36 -16.35 -3.90
N GLY A 206 -0.20 -16.96 -4.18
CA GLY A 206 0.39 -18.00 -3.35
C GLY A 206 0.80 -17.51 -1.97
N PHE A 207 1.46 -16.35 -1.93
CA PHE A 207 1.85 -15.67 -0.69
C PHE A 207 0.62 -15.32 0.17
N ALA A 208 -0.41 -14.73 -0.43
CA ALA A 208 -1.67 -14.38 0.23
C ALA A 208 -2.38 -15.59 0.80
N THR A 209 -2.32 -16.74 0.11
CA THR A 209 -2.98 -17.96 0.55
C THR A 209 -2.39 -18.50 1.86
N GLU A 210 -1.06 -18.46 2.01
CA GLU A 210 -0.40 -18.86 3.26
C GLU A 210 -0.63 -17.81 4.36
N TYR A 211 -0.59 -16.52 4.01
CA TYR A 211 -0.94 -15.45 4.96
C TYR A 211 -2.36 -15.64 5.52
N ILE A 212 -3.35 -15.87 4.66
CA ILE A 212 -4.73 -16.10 5.07
C ILE A 212 -4.83 -17.32 6.00
N GLN A 213 -4.13 -18.42 5.70
CA GLN A 213 -4.14 -19.60 6.57
C GLN A 213 -3.65 -19.24 7.98
N ARG A 214 -2.51 -18.54 8.09
CA ARG A 214 -1.99 -18.10 9.39
C ARG A 214 -2.92 -17.16 10.14
N LEU A 215 -3.54 -16.20 9.44
CA LEU A 215 -4.54 -15.33 10.03
C LEU A 215 -5.78 -16.10 10.51
N ARG A 216 -6.17 -17.19 9.84
CA ARG A 216 -7.32 -18.00 10.26
C ARG A 216 -7.01 -18.87 11.45
N ASP A 217 -5.78 -19.34 11.58
CA ASP A 217 -5.33 -20.10 12.76
C ASP A 217 -5.30 -19.20 14.01
N GLU A 218 -4.82 -17.96 13.87
CA GLU A 218 -4.71 -17.03 15.00
C GLU A 218 -6.00 -16.26 15.31
N TYR A 219 -6.71 -15.79 14.26
CA TYR A 219 -7.88 -14.91 14.36
C TYR A 219 -9.14 -15.55 13.76
N GLY A 220 -9.39 -16.84 14.03
CA GLY A 220 -10.43 -17.63 13.37
C GLY A 220 -11.87 -17.11 13.44
N LYS A 221 -12.18 -16.18 14.35
CA LYS A 221 -13.51 -15.56 14.47
C LYS A 221 -13.69 -14.30 13.60
N THR A 222 -12.59 -13.71 13.14
CA THR A 222 -12.60 -12.45 12.40
C THR A 222 -12.90 -12.73 10.91
N PRO A 223 -13.85 -12.01 10.29
CA PRO A 223 -14.11 -12.14 8.86
C PRO A 223 -12.91 -11.60 8.06
N ILE A 224 -12.62 -12.28 6.95
CA ILE A 224 -11.58 -11.89 5.99
C ILE A 224 -12.25 -11.68 4.63
N TRP A 225 -12.08 -10.50 4.05
CA TRP A 225 -12.51 -10.19 2.69
C TRP A 225 -11.30 -10.04 1.79
N VAL A 226 -11.33 -10.71 0.64
CA VAL A 226 -10.23 -10.70 -0.32
C VAL A 226 -10.69 -10.05 -1.61
N TRP A 227 -10.01 -8.98 -2.01
CA TRP A 227 -10.09 -8.36 -3.32
C TRP A 227 -9.03 -9.01 -4.21
N GLY A 228 -9.46 -10.05 -4.94
CA GLY A 228 -8.63 -10.76 -5.90
C GLY A 228 -8.56 -10.01 -7.22
N LEU A 229 -7.40 -9.39 -7.49
CA LEU A 229 -7.11 -8.73 -8.75
C LEU A 229 -6.58 -9.75 -9.74
N GLN A 230 -6.95 -9.59 -11.00
CA GLN A 230 -6.39 -10.37 -12.09
C GLN A 230 -5.58 -9.42 -12.97
N ALA A 231 -4.36 -9.82 -13.31
CA ALA A 231 -3.60 -9.06 -14.29
C ALA A 231 -4.36 -9.01 -15.63
N PRO A 232 -4.33 -7.89 -16.38
CA PRO A 232 -5.01 -7.82 -17.66
C PRO A 232 -4.50 -8.93 -18.58
N ALA A 233 -5.38 -9.85 -18.96
CA ALA A 233 -5.01 -10.94 -19.86
C ALA A 233 -4.51 -10.34 -21.20
N PRO A 234 -3.39 -10.84 -21.77
CA PRO A 234 -2.92 -10.38 -23.08
C PRO A 234 -4.03 -10.59 -24.13
N GLY A 235 -4.64 -9.50 -24.61
CA GLY A 235 -5.72 -9.53 -25.59
C GLY A 235 -7.09 -9.03 -25.09
N LEU A 236 -7.27 -8.78 -23.79
CA LEU A 236 -8.46 -8.11 -23.29
C LEU A 236 -8.32 -6.59 -23.48
N MET A 237 -8.64 -6.11 -24.69
CA MET A 237 -8.89 -4.68 -24.90
C MET A 237 -10.01 -4.27 -23.94
N ILE A 238 -9.67 -3.52 -22.89
CA ILE A 238 -10.68 -2.80 -22.10
C ILE A 238 -11.37 -1.88 -23.09
N VAL A 239 -12.58 -2.24 -23.50
CA VAL A 239 -13.46 -1.36 -24.27
C VAL A 239 -13.67 -0.16 -23.37
N ARG A 240 -12.97 0.94 -23.64
CA ARG A 240 -13.23 2.22 -22.99
C ARG A 240 -14.71 2.49 -23.18
N ALA A 241 -15.46 2.57 -22.07
CA ALA A 241 -16.81 3.06 -22.13
C ALA A 241 -16.77 4.42 -22.85
N PRO A 242 -17.54 4.63 -23.92
CA PRO A 242 -17.62 5.95 -24.54
C PRO A 242 -18.16 6.92 -23.50
N ASN A 243 -17.54 8.11 -23.43
CA ASN A 243 -17.82 9.23 -22.53
C ASN A 243 -19.15 9.15 -21.76
N LEU A 244 -19.04 9.20 -20.43
CA LEU A 244 -20.15 9.38 -19.49
C LEU A 244 -20.99 10.65 -19.78
N ASP A 245 -20.50 11.58 -20.59
CA ASP A 245 -21.25 12.75 -21.07
C ASP A 245 -22.44 12.39 -21.96
N SER A 246 -22.47 11.19 -22.55
CA SER A 246 -23.55 10.77 -23.45
C SER A 246 -24.83 10.29 -22.73
N TRP A 247 -24.75 9.99 -21.43
CA TRP A 247 -25.90 9.50 -20.65
C TRP A 247 -26.75 10.62 -20.02
N VAL A 248 -26.21 11.84 -19.93
CA VAL A 248 -26.94 12.99 -19.36
C VAL A 248 -27.87 13.66 -20.41
N ALA A 249 -27.71 13.35 -21.69
CA ALA A 249 -28.45 14.01 -22.77
C ALA A 249 -29.75 13.29 -23.23
N SER A 250 -30.10 12.12 -22.69
CA SER A 250 -31.24 11.33 -23.19
C SER A 250 -32.37 11.05 -22.18
N SER A 251 -32.39 11.69 -21.01
CA SER A 251 -33.49 11.59 -20.05
C SER A 251 -34.30 12.89 -19.93
N SER A 252 -34.78 13.42 -21.05
CA SER A 252 -35.89 14.38 -21.03
C SER A 252 -37.20 13.64 -20.77
N TRP A 253 -37.52 13.45 -19.49
CA TRP A 253 -38.86 13.05 -19.04
C TRP A 253 -39.84 14.20 -19.34
N GLN A 254 -40.77 13.99 -20.27
CA GLN A 254 -41.91 14.87 -20.50
C GLN A 254 -43.12 14.29 -19.76
N PRO A 255 -43.79 15.05 -18.88
CA PRO A 255 -45.06 14.65 -18.30
C PRO A 255 -46.21 14.89 -19.29
N ASP A 256 -47.03 13.85 -19.49
CA ASP A 256 -48.46 13.99 -19.81
C ASP A 256 -49.26 13.89 -18.50
#